data_AF-A0A7H4PFX4-F1
#
_entry.id   AF-A0A7H4PFX4-F1
#
_cell.length_a   1.000
_cell.length_b   1.000
_cell.length_c   1.000
_cell.angle_alpha   90.00
_cell.angle_beta   90.00
_cell.angle_gamma   90.00
#
_symmetry.space_group_name_H-M   'P 1'
#
loop_
_entity.id
_entity.type
_entity.pdbx_description
1 polymer ?
#
loop_
_entity_poly.entity_id
_entity_poly.type
_entity_poly.pdbx_seq_one_letter_code
_entity_poly.pdbx_strand_id
1 'polypeptide(L)' 'MTQRIALVTGGSRGLGKNAALKLAAKGTDIILTWHSNPQAALDVVAEIGAKRRESRGITAKRR' A
#
# COMPACT_ATOMS: atom_id res chain seq x y z
N MET A 1 -5.00 -21.91 -4.66
CA MET A 1 -3.93 -21.19 -3.94
C MET A 1 -4.50 -19.91 -3.35
N THR A 2 -4.36 -19.68 -2.06
CA THR A 2 -4.92 -18.51 -1.35
C THR A 2 -3.99 -17.31 -1.54
N GLN A 3 -4.47 -16.27 -2.22
CA GLN A 3 -3.72 -15.01 -2.36
C GLN A 3 -3.80 -14.23 -1.05
N ARG A 4 -2.64 -13.86 -0.49
CA ARG A 4 -2.59 -13.12 0.78
C ARG A 4 -2.54 -11.62 0.48
N ILE A 5 -3.52 -10.89 1.03
CA ILE A 5 -3.59 -9.42 0.95
C ILE A 5 -3.24 -8.87 2.33
N ALA A 6 -2.35 -7.89 2.39
CA ALA A 6 -2.03 -7.19 3.63
C ALA A 6 -2.87 -5.89 3.76
N LEU A 7 -3.58 -5.77 4.88
CA LEU A 7 -4.29 -4.54 5.25
C LEU A 7 -3.39 -3.69 6.15
N VAL A 8 -2.90 -2.57 5.63
CA VAL A 8 -2.01 -1.65 6.33
C VAL A 8 -2.79 -0.43 6.78
N THR A 9 -3.08 -0.36 8.08
CA THR A 9 -3.80 0.78 8.64
C THR A 9 -2.85 1.95 8.91
N GLY A 10 -3.20 3.17 8.47
CA GLY A 10 -2.29 4.32 8.56
C GLY A 10 -1.11 4.25 7.58
N GLY A 11 -1.29 3.57 6.44
CA GLY A 11 -0.24 3.31 5.46
C GLY A 11 0.23 4.52 4.65
N SER A 12 -0.34 5.71 4.85
CA SER A 12 0.07 6.91 4.11
C SER A 12 1.40 7.51 4.59
N ARG A 13 1.86 7.21 5.82
CA ARG A 13 3.05 7.84 6.42
C ARG A 13 3.79 6.92 7.39
N GLY A 14 5.00 7.33 7.77
CA GLY A 14 5.80 6.74 8.85
C GLY A 14 6.01 5.22 8.68
N LEU A 15 5.81 4.48 9.77
CA LEU A 15 5.96 3.02 9.80
C LEU A 15 4.99 2.30 8.86
N GLY A 16 3.75 2.78 8.75
CA GLY A 16 2.74 2.20 7.86
C GLY A 16 3.16 2.26 6.40
N LYS A 17 3.65 3.43 5.94
CA LYS A 17 4.21 3.58 4.59
C LYS A 17 5.38 2.61 4.35
N ASN A 18 6.34 2.56 5.27
CA ASN A 18 7.51 1.70 5.12
C ASN A 18 7.15 0.21 5.10
N ALA A 19 6.17 -0.21 5.90
CA ALA A 19 5.66 -1.57 5.89
C ALA A 19 4.97 -1.91 4.55
N ALA A 20 4.10 -1.02 4.06
CA ALA A 20 3.41 -1.20 2.78
C ALA A 20 4.40 -1.35 1.62
N LEU A 21 5.42 -0.50 1.55
CA LEU A 21 6.47 -0.56 0.52
C LEU A 21 7.26 -1.87 0.58
N LYS A 22 7.68 -2.30 1.78
CA LYS A 22 8.44 -3.55 1.95
C LYS A 22 7.62 -4.79 1.62
N LEU A 23 6.34 -4.82 1.99
CA LEU A 23 5.44 -5.92 1.67
C LEU A 23 5.16 -5.99 0.17
N ALA A 24 4.93 -4.84 -0.47
CA ALA A 24 4.71 -4.80 -1.90
C ALA A 24 5.96 -5.21 -2.71
N ALA A 25 7.16 -4.83 -2.25
CA ALA A 25 8.42 -5.27 -2.85
C ALA A 25 8.62 -6.79 -2.77
N LYS A 26 8.00 -7.47 -1.80
CA LYS A 26 7.98 -8.94 -1.68
C LYS A 26 6.90 -9.60 -2.54
N GLY A 27 6.13 -8.83 -3.30
CA GLY A 27 5.04 -9.34 -4.11
C GLY A 27 3.74 -9.59 -3.34
N THR A 28 3.55 -8.97 -2.17
CA THR A 28 2.26 -9.00 -1.46
C THR A 28 1.33 -7.89 -1.95
N ASP A 29 0.05 -8.23 -2.14
CA ASP A 29 -0.99 -7.25 -2.49
C ASP A 29 -1.39 -6.43 -1.26
N ILE A 30 -1.63 -5.13 -1.44
CA ILE A 30 -1.74 -4.18 -0.33
C ILE A 30 -3.04 -3.40 -0.41
N ILE A 31 -3.79 -3.39 0.69
CA ILE A 31 -4.81 -2.38 0.95
C ILE A 31 -4.27 -1.50 2.05
N LEU A 32 -4.17 -0.19 1.82
CA LEU A 32 -3.74 0.77 2.85
C LEU A 32 -4.87 1.72 3.24
N THR A 33 -4.89 2.18 4.49
CA THR A 33 -5.84 3.20 4.94
C THR A 33 -5.16 4.47 5.41
N TRP A 34 -5.86 5.60 5.28
CA TRP A 34 -5.39 6.91 5.74
C TRP A 34 -6.50 7.64 6.50
N HIS A 35 -6.12 8.69 7.25
CA HIS A 35 -7.06 9.50 8.02
C HIS A 35 -7.33 10.86 7.35
N SER A 36 -6.33 11.75 7.33
CA SER A 36 -6.51 13.16 6.93
C SER A 36 -5.86 13.56 5.61
N ASN A 37 -4.83 12.84 5.15
CA ASN A 37 -4.07 13.21 3.94
C ASN A 37 -4.23 12.14 2.84
N PRO A 38 -5.18 12.31 1.91
CA PRO A 38 -5.39 11.38 0.79
C PRO A 38 -4.23 11.43 -0.21
N GLN A 39 -3.62 12.59 -0.43
CA GLN A 39 -2.50 12.72 -1.37
C GLN A 39 -1.33 11.86 -0.93
N ALA A 40 -0.98 11.90 0.36
CA ALA A 40 0.08 11.03 0.91
C ALA A 40 -0.23 9.54 0.71
N ALA A 41 -1.50 9.14 0.71
CA ALA A 41 -1.90 7.77 0.43
C ALA A 41 -1.73 7.41 -1.05
N LEU A 42 -2.12 8.32 -1.95
CA LEU A 42 -1.95 8.17 -3.41
C LEU A 42 -0.46 8.12 -3.80
N ASP A 43 0.37 8.94 -3.17
CA ASP A 43 1.82 8.94 -3.41
C ASP A 43 2.42 7.57 -3.04
N VAL A 44 1.96 6.95 -1.96
CA VAL A 44 2.39 5.59 -1.58
C VAL A 44 1.91 4.56 -2.61
N VAL A 45 0.66 4.65 -3.09
CA VAL A 45 0.14 3.77 -4.15
C VAL A 45 0.96 3.91 -5.43
N ALA A 46 1.27 5.14 -5.84
CA ALA A 46 2.08 5.42 -7.03
C ALA A 46 3.52 4.89 -6.86
N GLU A 47 4.14 5.11 -5.69
CA GLU A 47 5.48 4.62 -5.38
C GLU A 47 5.54 3.08 -5.42
N ILE A 48 4.51 2.40 -4.90
CA ILE A 48 4.41 0.95 -4.99
C ILE A 48 4.23 0.51 -6.44
N GLY A 49 3.33 1.17 -7.18
CA GLY A 49 3.06 0.86 -8.59
C GLY A 49 4.30 0.98 -9.47
N ALA A 50 5.10 2.03 -9.28
CA ALA A 50 6.35 2.22 -10.01
C ALA A 50 7.41 1.15 -9.72
N LYS A 51 7.39 0.57 -8.51
CA LYS A 51 8.36 -0.45 -8.08
C LYS A 51 7.96 -1.88 -8.49
N ARG A 52 6.73 -2.12 -8.97
CA ARG A 52 6.20 -3.47 -9.22
C ARG A 52 5.96 -3.70 -10.72
N ARG A 53 6.57 -4.74 -11.29
CA ARG A 53 6.33 -5.16 -12.69
C ARG A 53 4.96 -5.82 -12.92
N GLU A 54 4.38 -6.40 -11.88
CA GLU A 54 3.07 -7.08 -11.91
C GLU A 54 2.22 -6.51 -10.78
N SER A 55 1.47 -5.44 -11.07
CA SER A 55 0.55 -4.86 -10.09
C SER A 55 -0.77 -5.63 -10.12
N ARG A 56 -0.99 -6.47 -9.11
CA ARG A 56 -2.33 -7.00 -8.77
C ARG A 56 -2.71 -6.36 -7.43
N GLY A 57 -3.87 -5.69 -7.38
CA GLY A 57 -4.50 -5.20 -6.15
C GLY A 57 -3.69 -4.28 -5.23
N ILE A 58 -3.56 -3.00 -5.58
CA ILE A 58 -3.22 -1.95 -4.62
C ILE A 58 -4.37 -0.96 -4.53
N THR A 59 -4.83 -0.69 -3.32
CA THR A 59 -5.92 0.28 -3.09
C THR A 59 -5.68 1.02 -1.80
N ALA A 60 -6.03 2.30 -1.82
CA ALA A 60 -6.05 3.10 -0.62
C ALA A 60 -7.52 3.40 -0.26
N LYS A 61 -7.88 3.37 1.04
CA LYS A 61 -9.20 3.79 1.54
C LYS A 61 -9.10 4.77 2.71
N ARG A 62 -10.00 5.75 2.74
CA ARG A 62 -10.18 6.61 3.92
C ARG A 62 -10.78 5.78 5.05
N ARG A 63 -10.20 5.89 6.25
CA ARG A 63 -10.80 5.40 7.48
C ARG A 63 -11.79 6.41 8.04
#